data_AF-A0A4R3AC20-F1
#
_entry.id   AF-A0A4R3AC20-F1
#
_cell.length_a   1.000
_cell.length_b   1.000
_cell.length_c   1.000
_cell.angle_alpha   90.00
_cell.angle_beta   90.00
_cell.angle_gamma   90.00
#
_symmetry.space_group_name_H-M   'P 1'
#
loop_
_entity.id
_entity.type
_entity.pdbx_description
1 polymer ?
#
loop_
_entity_poly.entity_id
_entity_poly.type
_entity_poly.pdbx_seq_one_letter_code
_entity_poly.pdbx_strand_id
1 'polypeptide(L)' 'METAGIYALSRMFGHQALSINAILASRVAGHFSSEPDKVVDRAIKMILERF' A
#
# COMPACT_ATOMS: atom_id res chain seq x y z
N MET A 1 -1.91 -4.58 7.29
CA MET A 1 -2.75 -4.32 8.49
C MET A 1 -2.17 -3.21 9.38
N GLU A 2 -1.21 -2.42 8.88
CA GLU A 2 -0.37 -1.51 9.67
C GLU A 2 -0.84 -0.05 9.56
N THR A 3 -1.66 0.27 8.56
CA THR A 3 -2.09 1.62 8.17
C THR A 3 -2.67 2.43 9.33
N ALA A 4 -3.52 1.83 10.17
CA ALA A 4 -4.14 2.53 11.30
C ALA A 4 -3.10 2.95 12.35
N GLY A 5 -2.12 2.09 12.64
CA GLY A 5 -1.03 2.40 13.58
C GLY A 5 -0.11 3.49 13.05
N ILE A 6 0.26 3.42 11.76
CA ILE A 6 1.06 4.47 11.09
C ILE A 6 0.34 5.81 11.19
N TYR A 7 -0.94 5.89 10.81
CA TYR A 7 -1.68 7.14 10.87
C TYR A 7 -1.88 7.68 12.28
N ALA A 8 -2.09 6.80 13.27
CA ALA A 8 -2.18 7.23 14.67
C ALA A 8 -0.87 7.90 15.13
N LEU A 9 0.28 7.27 14.86
CA LEU A 9 1.59 7.80 15.22
C LEU A 9 1.93 9.09 14.45
N SER A 10 1.69 9.12 13.14
CA SER A 10 1.94 10.30 12.32
C SER A 10 1.12 11.49 12.80
N ARG A 11 -0.16 11.29 13.13
CA ARG A 11 -1.00 12.34 13.72
C ARG A 11 -0.50 12.79 15.08
N MET A 12 -0.07 11.87 15.94
CA MET A 12 0.44 12.17 17.28
C MET A 12 1.71 13.03 17.25
N PHE A 13 2.59 12.79 16.26
CA PHE A 13 3.86 13.51 16.13
C PHE A 13 3.82 14.68 15.11
N GLY A 14 2.66 15.00 14.55
CA GLY A 14 2.52 16.12 13.60
C GLY A 14 3.12 15.85 12.21
N HIS A 15 3.31 14.59 11.83
CA HIS A 15 3.78 14.19 10.51
C HIS A 15 2.63 13.97 9.54
N GLN A 16 2.85 14.35 8.28
CA GLN A 16 2.01 13.89 7.18
C GLN A 16 2.43 12.48 6.78
N ALA A 17 1.44 11.59 6.60
CA ALA A 17 1.69 10.23 6.19
C ALA A 17 0.68 9.77 5.13
N LEU A 18 1.13 8.87 4.28
CA LEU A 18 0.36 8.25 3.22
C LEU A 18 0.64 6.73 3.24
N SER A 19 -0.41 5.92 3.17
CA SER A 19 -0.31 4.47 3.06
C SER A 19 -0.84 4.00 1.70
N ILE A 20 0.01 3.34 0.93
CA ILE A 20 -0.33 2.74 -0.36
C ILE A 20 -0.29 1.23 -0.23
N ASN A 21 -1.30 0.55 -0.80
CA ASN A 21 -1.45 -0.90 -0.70
C ASN A 21 -1.54 -1.49 -2.11
N ALA A 22 -0.65 -2.43 -2.42
CA ALA A 22 -0.75 -3.28 -3.61
C ALA A 22 -1.65 -4.49 -3.29
N ILE A 23 -2.75 -4.66 -4.03
CA ILE A 23 -3.65 -5.80 -3.83
C ILE A 23 -3.07 -7.02 -4.57
N LEU A 24 -2.55 -7.97 -3.81
CA LEU A 24 -1.92 -9.18 -4.37
C LEU A 24 -2.87 -10.38 -4.42
N ALA A 25 -4.00 -10.33 -3.72
CA ALA A 25 -4.96 -11.42 -3.67
C ALA A 25 -6.38 -10.91 -3.43
N SER A 26 -7.34 -11.54 -4.08
CA SER A 26 -8.76 -11.42 -3.75
C SER A 26 -9.15 -12.57 -2.83
N ARG A 27 -9.44 -12.23 -1.57
CA ARG A 27 -9.90 -13.22 -0.57
C ARG A 27 -11.28 -13.79 -0.91
N VAL A 28 -12.17 -12.97 -1.47
CA VAL A 28 -13.53 -13.40 -1.84
C VAL A 28 -13.50 -14.41 -2.98
N ALA A 29 -12.65 -14.19 -3.98
CA ALA A 29 -12.52 -15.08 -5.14
C ALA A 29 -11.51 -16.22 -4.91
N GLY A 30 -10.73 -16.20 -3.84
CA GLY A 30 -9.64 -17.16 -3.60
C GLY A 30 -8.50 -17.07 -4.62
N HIS A 31 -8.38 -15.94 -5.34
CA HIS A 31 -7.40 -15.76 -6.41
C HIS A 31 -6.20 -14.94 -5.93
N PHE A 32 -5.01 -15.38 -6.30
CA PHE A 32 -3.75 -14.69 -6.07
C PHE A 32 -3.21 -14.15 -7.40
N SER A 33 -2.53 -13.01 -7.34
CA SER A 33 -1.81 -12.47 -8.48
C SER A 33 -0.75 -13.47 -8.94
N SER A 34 -0.71 -13.75 -10.24
CA SER A 34 0.34 -14.55 -10.86
C SER A 34 1.69 -13.82 -10.92
N GLU A 35 1.68 -12.49 -10.78
CA GLU A 35 2.87 -11.63 -10.91
C GLU A 35 2.90 -10.56 -9.79
N PRO A 36 2.99 -10.96 -8.51
CA PRO A 36 2.91 -10.04 -7.38
C PRO A 36 3.99 -8.96 -7.40
N ASP A 37 5.22 -9.32 -7.80
CA ASP A 37 6.34 -8.37 -7.86
C ASP A 37 6.08 -7.24 -8.86
N LYS A 38 5.46 -7.54 -10.00
CA LYS A 38 5.10 -6.52 -10.99
C LYS A 38 3.99 -5.58 -10.48
N VAL A 39 3.06 -6.11 -9.67
CA VAL A 39 2.01 -5.27 -9.07
C VAL A 39 2.63 -4.29 -8.08
N VAL A 40 3.59 -4.75 -7.27
CA VAL A 40 4.33 -3.91 -6.32
C VAL A 40 5.18 -2.87 -7.05
N ASP A 41 5.97 -3.28 -8.05
CA ASP A 41 6.81 -2.37 -8.83
C ASP A 41 6.01 -1.25 -9.51
N ARG A 42 4.85 -1.58 -10.09
CA ARG A 42 3.94 -0.57 -10.64
C ARG A 42 3.42 0.38 -9.58
N ALA A 43 3.05 -0.12 -8.40
CA ALA A 43 2.58 0.73 -7.30
C ALA A 43 3.68 1.69 -6.82
N ILE A 44 4.93 1.23 -6.74
CA ILE A 44 6.08 2.07 -6.37
C ILE A 44 6.27 3.20 -7.40
N LYS A 45 6.38 2.84 -8.70
CA LYS A 45 6.58 3.81 -9.79
C LYS A 45 5.46 4.85 -9.85
N MET A 46 4.21 4.40 -9.78
CA MET A 46 3.03 5.28 -9.79
C MET A 46 3.09 6.35 -8.70
N ILE A 47 3.62 6.01 -7.52
CA ILE A 47 3.65 6.95 -6.39
C ILE A 47 4.84 7.91 -6.51
N LEU A 48 6.01 7.44 -6.93
CA LEU A 48 7.17 8.29 -7.18
C LEU A 48 6.96 9.30 -8.32
N GLU A 49 6.07 9.00 -9.27
CA GLU A 49 5.73 9.92 -10.37
C GLU A 49 4.69 10.98 -9.98
N ARG A 50 3.96 10.76 -8.87
CA ARG A 50 2.78 11.56 -8.50
C ARG A 50 2.98 12.43 -7.27
N PHE A 51 4.02 12.14 -6.50
CA PHE A 51 4.44 12.84 -5.28
C PHE A 51 5.92 13.18 -5.39
#